data_AF-A0A9E4R432-F1
#
_entry.id   AF-A0A9E4R432-F1
#
_cell.length_a   1.000
_cell.length_b   1.000
_cell.length_c   1.000
_cell.angle_alpha   90.00
_cell.angle_beta   90.00
_cell.angle_gamma   90.00
#
_symmetry.space_group_name_H-M   'P 1'
#
loop_
_entity.id
_entity.type
_entity.pdbx_description
1 polymer ?
#
loop_
_entity_poly.entity_id
_entity_poly.type
_entity_poly.pdbx_seq_one_letter_code
_entity_poly.pdbx_strand_id
1 'polypeptide(L)'
;MAIINSVLGPLDTANLGFTLPHEHLIDSSAGINATYDELVNRQWALETAVADLTQAHSEGVDTIVEVSPLDLGREVSLMKEVSEQSGVQFICCTGCWLDIPRSFWGRSPEFIAALWAREIEEGIEGT
;
A
#
# COMPACT_ATOMS: atom_id res chain seq x y z
N MET A 1 24.71 -1.29 -4.09
CA MET A 1 23.40 -1.88 -4.45
C MET A 1 22.34 -0.90 -4.00
N ALA A 2 21.34 -0.63 -4.84
CA ALA A 2 20.25 0.27 -4.50
C ALA A 2 19.20 -0.51 -3.67
N ILE A 3 18.61 0.15 -2.68
CA ILE A 3 17.63 -0.42 -1.75
C ILE A 3 16.28 0.25 -1.96
N ILE A 4 15.20 -0.51 -1.78
CA ILE A 4 13.83 -0.02 -1.78
C ILE A 4 13.08 -0.59 -0.57
N ASN A 5 12.25 0.22 0.09
CA ASN A 5 11.46 -0.23 1.24
C ASN A 5 10.20 -0.95 0.78
N SER A 6 9.99 -2.17 1.26
CA SER A 6 8.72 -2.91 1.14
C SER A 6 7.98 -2.92 2.48
N VAL A 7 6.73 -3.38 2.47
CA VAL A 7 5.94 -3.57 3.70
C VAL A 7 6.53 -4.63 4.67
N LEU A 8 7.46 -5.47 4.19
CA LEU A 8 8.21 -6.45 5.01
C LEU A 8 9.64 -6.01 5.30
N GLY A 9 10.00 -4.77 4.97
CA GLY A 9 11.32 -4.18 5.18
C GLY A 9 12.10 -3.93 3.89
N PRO A 10 13.37 -3.49 4.00
CA PRO A 10 14.19 -3.12 2.85
C PRO A 10 14.56 -4.32 1.97
N LEU A 11 14.52 -4.10 0.66
CA LEU A 11 14.88 -5.06 -0.39
C LEU A 11 16.04 -4.51 -1.22
N ASP A 12 16.93 -5.41 -1.65
CA ASP A 12 17.83 -5.08 -2.76
C ASP A 12 17.01 -4.99 -4.05
N THR A 13 17.16 -3.88 -4.77
CA THR A 13 16.51 -3.67 -6.09
C THR A 13 16.80 -4.78 -7.10
N ALA A 14 17.90 -5.54 -6.95
CA ALA A 14 18.19 -6.71 -7.77
C ALA A 14 17.21 -7.89 -7.54
N ASN A 15 16.44 -7.89 -6.45
CA ASN A 15 15.51 -8.95 -6.06
C ASN A 15 14.03 -8.62 -6.34
N LEU A 16 13.75 -7.53 -7.05
CA LEU A 16 12.38 -7.12 -7.39
C LEU A 16 11.68 -8.06 -8.38
N GLY A 17 12.47 -8.81 -9.16
CA GLY A 17 11.94 -9.77 -10.14
C GLY A 17 10.97 -9.13 -11.14
N PHE A 18 9.95 -9.87 -11.58
CA PHE A 18 8.89 -9.30 -12.41
C PHE A 18 7.98 -8.42 -11.55
N THR A 19 7.89 -7.13 -11.90
CA THR A 19 7.20 -6.12 -11.10
C THR A 19 5.99 -5.55 -11.84
N LEU A 20 4.84 -5.53 -11.18
CA LEU A 20 3.67 -4.73 -11.59
C LEU A 20 3.77 -3.34 -10.94
N PRO A 21 4.02 -2.26 -11.71
CA PRO A 21 4.41 -0.97 -11.15
C PRO A 21 3.24 -0.08 -10.69
N HIS A 22 1.99 -0.53 -10.88
CA HIS A 22 0.80 0.23 -10.52
C HIS A 22 -0.36 -0.73 -10.28
N GLU A 23 -0.62 -1.08 -9.02
CA GLU A 23 -1.74 -1.92 -8.62
C GLU A 23 -2.46 -1.35 -7.40
N HIS A 24 -3.67 -1.83 -7.13
CA HIS A 24 -4.47 -1.45 -5.98
C HIS A 24 -5.01 -2.70 -5.29
N LEU A 25 -4.85 -2.78 -3.97
CA LEU A 25 -5.38 -3.90 -3.18
C LEU A 25 -6.85 -3.67 -2.83
N ILE A 26 -7.16 -2.44 -2.44
CA ILE A 26 -8.49 -1.91 -2.18
C ILE A 26 -8.57 -0.53 -2.83
N ASP A 27 -9.70 -0.25 -3.48
CA ASP A 27 -10.07 1.07 -3.96
C ASP A 27 -11.31 1.53 -3.20
N SER A 28 -11.14 2.54 -2.35
CA SER A 28 -12.17 3.01 -1.41
C SER A 28 -11.87 4.44 -0.94
N SER A 29 -12.86 5.12 -0.37
CA SER A 29 -12.62 6.43 0.25
C SER A 29 -11.96 6.30 1.63
N ALA A 30 -11.15 7.29 2.01
CA ALA A 30 -10.56 7.39 3.36
C ALA A 30 -11.56 7.03 4.48
N GLY A 31 -11.16 6.08 5.31
CA GLY A 31 -11.90 5.67 6.51
C GLY A 31 -13.09 4.73 6.28
N ILE A 32 -13.52 4.49 5.03
CA ILE A 32 -14.64 3.57 4.76
C ILE A 32 -14.29 2.15 5.21
N ASN A 33 -13.06 1.69 4.95
CA ASN A 33 -12.59 0.34 5.29
C ASN A 33 -12.64 0.04 6.79
N ALA A 34 -12.49 1.09 7.63
CA ALA A 34 -12.55 0.97 9.08
C ALA A 34 -13.94 1.25 9.69
N THR A 35 -14.90 1.70 8.87
CA THR A 35 -16.21 2.19 9.34
C THR A 35 -17.38 1.33 8.88
N TYR A 36 -17.35 0.83 7.65
CA TYR A 36 -18.49 0.16 7.01
C TYR A 36 -18.08 -1.17 6.37
N ASP A 37 -18.11 -2.23 7.18
CA ASP A 37 -17.80 -3.60 6.73
C ASP A 37 -18.73 -4.09 5.60
N GLU A 38 -19.94 -3.52 5.50
CA GLU A 38 -20.90 -3.81 4.43
C GLU A 38 -20.48 -3.25 3.06
N LEU A 39 -19.60 -2.25 3.06
CA LEU A 39 -19.05 -1.65 1.83
C LEU A 39 -17.68 -2.24 1.49
N VAL A 40 -16.82 -2.40 2.48
CA VAL A 40 -15.49 -2.98 2.32
C VAL A 40 -15.26 -4.03 3.39
N ASN A 41 -15.38 -5.30 3.00
CA ASN A 41 -15.15 -6.41 3.90
C ASN A 41 -13.66 -6.79 3.89
N ARG A 42 -12.94 -6.42 4.96
CA ARG A 42 -11.49 -6.68 5.08
C ARG A 42 -11.14 -8.16 4.98
N GLN A 43 -11.94 -9.05 5.56
CA GLN A 43 -11.67 -10.50 5.55
C GLN A 43 -11.77 -11.07 4.15
N TRP A 44 -12.82 -10.70 3.41
CA TRP A 44 -12.98 -11.08 2.00
C TRP A 44 -11.85 -10.51 1.14
N ALA A 45 -11.43 -9.26 1.37
CA ALA A 45 -10.31 -8.64 0.65
C ALA A 45 -9.00 -9.40 0.90
N LEU A 46 -8.71 -9.78 2.15
CA LEU A 46 -7.55 -10.60 2.51
C LEU A 46 -7.57 -11.94 1.78
N GLU A 47 -8.66 -12.70 1.90
CA GLU A 47 -8.78 -14.05 1.31
C GLU A 47 -8.65 -14.01 -0.21
N THR A 48 -9.31 -13.06 -0.85
CA THR A 48 -9.27 -12.89 -2.31
C THR A 48 -7.88 -12.48 -2.78
N ALA A 49 -7.27 -11.47 -2.14
CA ALA A 49 -5.94 -11.00 -2.53
C ALA A 49 -4.86 -12.06 -2.33
N VAL A 50 -4.92 -12.83 -1.23
CA VAL A 50 -3.97 -13.93 -0.99
C VAL A 50 -4.13 -14.99 -2.08
N ALA A 51 -5.36 -15.37 -2.44
CA ALA A 51 -5.59 -16.36 -3.50
C ALA A 51 -5.05 -15.88 -4.85
N ASP A 52 -5.43 -14.67 -5.27
CA ASP A 52 -5.07 -14.10 -6.57
C ASP A 52 -3.55 -13.86 -6.69
N LEU A 53 -2.93 -13.31 -5.65
CA LEU A 53 -1.49 -13.02 -5.67
C LEU A 53 -0.64 -14.26 -5.47
N THR A 54 -1.12 -15.29 -4.76
CA THR A 54 -0.43 -16.60 -4.73
C THR A 54 -0.41 -17.21 -6.14
N GLN A 55 -1.52 -17.13 -6.87
CA GLN A 55 -1.56 -17.57 -8.27
C GLN A 55 -0.61 -16.74 -9.12
N ALA A 56 -0.69 -15.40 -9.07
CA ALA A 56 0.19 -14.53 -9.83
C ALA A 56 1.68 -14.78 -9.55
N HIS A 57 2.04 -15.01 -8.28
CA HIS A 57 3.40 -15.36 -7.88
C HIS A 57 3.85 -16.68 -8.48
N SER A 58 2.98 -17.69 -8.50
CA SER A 58 3.26 -18.97 -9.17
C SER A 58 3.43 -18.85 -10.70
N GLU A 59 2.86 -17.79 -11.29
CA GLU A 59 3.00 -17.44 -12.71
C GLU A 59 4.18 -16.49 -12.97
N GLY A 60 4.90 -16.08 -11.92
CA GLY A 60 6.16 -15.34 -12.01
C GLY A 60 6.11 -13.87 -11.62
N VAL A 61 5.01 -13.37 -11.02
CA VAL A 61 4.97 -12.02 -10.44
C VAL A 61 5.67 -12.01 -9.09
N ASP A 62 6.76 -11.26 -8.97
CA ASP A 62 7.55 -11.20 -7.73
C ASP A 62 7.17 -10.00 -6.86
N THR A 63 6.88 -8.85 -7.49
CA THR A 63 6.62 -7.58 -6.78
C THR A 63 5.43 -6.84 -7.36
N ILE A 64 4.67 -6.17 -6.50
CA ILE A 64 3.73 -5.13 -6.90
C ILE A 64 4.03 -3.80 -6.20
N VAL A 65 3.77 -2.71 -6.91
CA VAL A 65 3.74 -1.37 -6.33
C VAL A 65 2.28 -1.00 -6.09
N GLU A 66 1.90 -0.98 -4.82
CA GLU A 66 0.56 -0.65 -4.36
C GLU A 66 0.46 0.88 -4.21
N VAL A 67 -0.37 1.49 -5.05
CA VAL A 67 -0.42 2.94 -5.23
C VAL A 67 -1.72 3.56 -4.71
N SER A 68 -2.30 2.97 -3.66
CA SER A 68 -3.41 3.57 -2.91
C SER A 68 -2.88 4.50 -1.81
N PRO A 69 -2.97 5.84 -1.95
CA PRO A 69 -2.63 6.78 -0.90
C PRO A 69 -3.70 6.85 0.21
N LEU A 70 -3.48 7.71 1.21
CA LEU A 70 -4.33 7.84 2.41
C LEU A 70 -5.83 8.04 2.12
N ASP A 71 -6.16 8.68 1.00
CA ASP A 71 -7.50 9.05 0.58
C ASP A 71 -8.15 8.07 -0.39
N LEU A 72 -7.38 7.10 -0.89
CA LEU A 72 -7.83 6.01 -1.75
C LEU A 72 -7.82 4.65 -1.02
N GLY A 73 -8.18 4.65 0.28
CA GLY A 73 -8.44 3.41 1.00
C GLY A 73 -7.21 2.59 1.35
N ARG A 74 -6.02 3.23 1.46
CA ARG A 74 -4.78 2.58 1.91
C ARG A 74 -4.98 1.76 3.19
N GLU A 75 -4.52 0.51 3.16
CA GLU A 75 -4.55 -0.44 4.28
C GLU A 75 -3.20 -1.17 4.39
N VAL A 76 -2.20 -0.52 5.00
CA VAL A 76 -0.81 -1.04 5.03
C VAL A 76 -0.71 -2.33 5.83
N SER A 77 -1.55 -2.49 6.86
CA SER A 77 -1.64 -3.73 7.65
C SER A 77 -2.09 -4.92 6.78
N LEU A 78 -3.03 -4.70 5.87
CA LEU A 78 -3.52 -5.71 4.94
C LEU A 78 -2.46 -6.05 3.89
N MET A 79 -1.78 -5.04 3.32
CA MET A 79 -0.67 -5.26 2.38
C MET A 79 0.41 -6.16 2.99
N LYS A 80 0.78 -5.91 4.25
CA LYS A 80 1.73 -6.75 4.99
C LYS A 80 1.24 -8.19 5.12
N GLU A 81 0.01 -8.37 5.58
CA GLU A 81 -0.60 -9.68 5.81
C GLU A 81 -0.75 -10.50 4.51
N VAL A 82 -1.07 -9.83 3.40
CA VAL A 82 -1.12 -10.43 2.06
C VAL A 82 0.27 -10.77 1.55
N SER A 83 1.26 -9.90 1.75
CA SER A 83 2.65 -10.16 1.33
C SER A 83 3.24 -11.37 2.06
N GLU A 84 3.00 -11.49 3.36
CA GLU A 84 3.43 -12.64 4.18
C GLU A 84 2.80 -13.97 3.69
N GLN A 85 1.54 -13.96 3.25
CA GLN A 85 0.82 -15.17 2.87
C GLN A 85 0.98 -15.56 1.39
N SER A 86 1.08 -14.59 0.47
CA SER A 86 1.18 -14.85 -0.97
C SER A 86 2.60 -15.03 -1.48
N GLY A 87 3.60 -14.49 -0.76
CA GLY A 87 4.99 -14.42 -1.21
C GLY A 87 5.30 -13.24 -2.13
N VAL A 88 4.29 -12.49 -2.58
CA VAL A 88 4.48 -11.28 -3.40
C VAL A 88 5.01 -10.15 -2.53
N GLN A 89 6.04 -9.46 -3.03
CA GLN A 89 6.61 -8.27 -2.39
C GLN A 89 5.71 -7.05 -2.66
N PHE A 90 5.46 -6.23 -1.63
CA PHE A 90 4.67 -5.00 -1.78
C PHE A 90 5.53 -3.77 -1.52
N ILE A 91 5.63 -2.89 -2.51
CA ILE A 91 6.11 -1.52 -2.34
C ILE A 91 4.87 -0.63 -2.15
N CYS A 92 4.71 -0.03 -0.97
CA CYS A 92 3.57 0.85 -0.68
C CYS A 92 3.87 2.31 -1.01
N CYS A 93 2.83 3.08 -1.33
CA CYS A 93 2.95 4.51 -1.60
C CYS A 93 2.58 5.41 -0.40
N THR A 94 3.03 6.66 -0.50
CA THR A 94 2.49 7.82 0.24
C THR A 94 1.89 8.80 -0.77
N GLY A 95 1.13 9.79 -0.31
CA GLY A 95 0.58 10.83 -1.16
C GLY A 95 -0.89 11.12 -0.92
N CYS A 96 -1.55 11.58 -1.97
CA CYS A 96 -2.97 11.95 -2.00
C CYS A 96 -3.48 11.81 -3.44
N TRP A 97 -4.72 11.34 -3.62
CA TRP A 97 -5.36 11.08 -4.89
C TRP A 97 -6.50 12.07 -5.19
N LEU A 98 -6.37 12.77 -6.32
CA LEU A 98 -7.38 13.62 -6.98
C LEU A 98 -7.95 14.77 -6.12
N ASP A 99 -8.73 14.47 -5.10
CA ASP A 99 -9.46 15.43 -4.28
C ASP A 99 -8.69 15.79 -3.01
N ILE A 100 -8.25 17.05 -2.92
CA ILE A 100 -7.46 17.54 -1.78
C ILE A 100 -8.26 17.36 -0.46
N PRO A 101 -7.78 16.51 0.48
CA PRO A 101 -8.47 16.27 1.74
C PRO A 101 -8.70 17.56 2.51
N ARG A 102 -9.86 17.66 3.17
CA ARG A 102 -10.19 18.80 4.04
C ARG A 102 -9.15 19.05 5.14
N SER A 103 -8.46 17.99 5.58
CA SER A 103 -7.35 18.05 6.54
C SER A 103 -6.14 18.84 6.03
N PHE A 104 -5.98 18.94 4.70
CA PHE A 104 -4.89 19.68 4.04
C PHE A 104 -5.26 21.12 3.72
N TRP A 105 -6.54 21.50 3.81
CA TRP A 105 -6.96 22.86 3.50
C TRP A 105 -6.30 23.88 4.44
N GLY A 106 -5.67 24.90 3.84
CA GLY A 106 -4.93 25.94 4.57
C GLY A 106 -3.59 25.49 5.16
N ARG A 107 -3.13 24.25 4.89
CA ARG A 107 -1.78 23.79 5.23
C ARG A 107 -0.79 24.23 4.15
N SER A 108 0.47 24.48 4.53
CA SER A 108 1.52 24.78 3.56
C SER A 108 1.99 23.49 2.87
N PRO A 109 2.57 23.59 1.65
CA PRO A 109 3.19 22.45 0.99
C PRO A 109 4.26 21.76 1.84
N GLU A 110 5.05 22.51 2.61
CA GLU A 110 6.10 21.98 3.49
C GLU A 110 5.52 21.15 4.62
N PHE A 111 4.38 21.56 5.18
CA PHE A 111 3.67 20.78 6.19
C PHE A 111 3.22 19.43 5.63
N ILE A 112 2.64 19.42 4.43
CA ILE A 112 2.15 18.20 3.78
C ILE A 112 3.32 17.30 3.39
N ALA A 113 4.38 17.87 2.80
CA ALA A 113 5.58 17.14 2.42
C ALA A 113 6.25 16.47 3.63
N ALA A 114 6.25 17.12 4.80
CA ALA A 114 6.77 16.52 6.02
C ALA A 114 5.98 15.28 6.48
N LEU A 115 4.66 15.21 6.21
CA LEU A 115 3.87 14.01 6.50
C LEU A 115 4.30 12.84 5.62
N TRP A 116 4.49 13.07 4.32
CA TRP A 116 4.91 12.04 3.37
C TRP A 116 6.36 11.63 3.57
N ALA A 117 7.25 12.57 3.87
CA ALA A 117 8.64 12.29 4.21
C ALA A 117 8.73 11.36 5.44
N ARG A 118 7.95 11.65 6.50
CA ARG A 118 7.85 10.77 7.66
C ARG A 118 7.39 9.36 7.28
N GLU A 119 6.39 9.24 6.41
CA GLU A 119 5.92 7.92 5.94
C GLU A 119 7.01 7.15 5.17
N ILE A 120 7.84 7.84 4.39
CA ILE A 120 8.95 7.24 3.62
C ILE A 120 10.13 6.84 4.53
N GLU A 121 10.45 7.67 5.53
CA GLU A 121 11.69 7.58 6.31
C GLU A 121 11.52 6.87 7.66
N GLU A 122 10.34 6.99 8.28
CA GLU A 122 10.08 6.49 9.63
C GLU A 122 9.08 5.33 9.64
N GLY A 123 7.96 5.47 8.91
CA GLY A 123 6.91 4.45 8.85
C GLY A 123 5.50 5.03 8.70
N ILE A 124 4.53 4.16 8.40
CA ILE A 124 3.11 4.53 8.20
C ILE A 124 2.30 3.99 9.38
N GLU A 125 1.34 4.79 9.89
CA GLU A 125 0.39 4.35 10.93
C GLU A 125 1.02 3.82 12.23
N GLY A 126 2.26 4.24 12.53
CA GLY A 126 2.96 3.90 13.77
C GLY A 126 3.75 2.58 13.74
N THR A 127 4.02 2.05 12.54
CA THR A 127 4.96 0.93 12.31
C THR A 127 6.41 1.36 12.39
#